data_AF-A0A355WBF6-F1
#
_entry.id   AF-A0A355WBF6-F1
#
_cell.length_a   1.000
_cell.length_b   1.000
_cell.length_c   1.000
_cell.angle_alpha   90.00
_cell.angle_beta   90.00
_cell.angle_gamma   90.00
#
_symmetry.space_group_name_H-M   'P 1'
#
loop_
_entity.id
_entity.type
_entity.pdbx_description
1 polymer ?
#
loop_
_entity_poly.entity_id
_entity_poly.type
_entity_poly.pdbx_seq_one_letter_code
_entity_poly.pdbx_strand_id
1 'polypeptide(L)'
;WVYKKDWTIKLPKGVPPSVFNSFAALIPSAIVMLIFFIIRILFEFTPYENAFDFVYKVLQAPLMAVGDSLGAEIIYVLLSSVFWFFGINGPSVTNTVYSPMHMSLSVENVKAFQQGLSLPHIYTQQFVDMFETFGGGGSTLSLVILMVTVCKSQRIKQLGKLSLVPGIFGINEPIIFGLPIVLNPIMIIPFIGVPLMNTILSSIAFKTGFLPYTNGVNLPWTTPIGFSGFLVTGSIKASIFQLILLALGCLVYYPFIKTLDKNYLKDESSENTKDESEDISFDDISIDDL
;
A
#
# COMPACT_ATOMS: atom_id res chain seq x y z
N TRP A 1 -33.70 2.87 -8.35
CA TRP A 1 -34.80 3.69 -8.92
C TRP A 1 -36.13 2.96 -8.84
N VAL A 2 -36.25 1.73 -9.38
CA VAL A 2 -37.49 0.91 -9.38
C VAL A 2 -38.11 0.76 -7.98
N TYR A 3 -37.31 0.46 -6.96
CA TYR A 3 -37.78 0.39 -5.57
C TYR A 3 -38.41 1.69 -5.05
N LYS A 4 -37.87 2.87 -5.44
CA LYS A 4 -38.44 4.18 -5.05
C LYS A 4 -39.79 4.45 -5.70
N LYS A 5 -40.13 3.72 -6.77
CA LYS A 5 -41.42 3.80 -7.47
C LYS A 5 -42.43 2.74 -7.00
N ASP A 6 -42.06 1.92 -6.00
CA ASP A 6 -42.88 0.82 -5.47
C ASP A 6 -43.33 -0.19 -6.55
N TRP A 7 -42.50 -0.38 -7.58
CA TRP A 7 -42.72 -1.37 -8.62
C TRP A 7 -42.20 -2.73 -8.15
N THR A 8 -42.91 -3.29 -7.18
CA THR A 8 -42.61 -4.57 -6.55
C THR A 8 -43.84 -5.47 -6.54
N ILE A 9 -43.64 -6.79 -6.42
CA ILE A 9 -44.74 -7.72 -6.27
C ILE A 9 -45.22 -7.65 -4.81
N LYS A 10 -46.47 -7.19 -4.62
CA LYS A 10 -47.09 -7.09 -3.29
C LYS A 10 -47.66 -8.45 -2.90
N LEU A 11 -47.34 -8.92 -1.70
CA LEU A 11 -47.86 -10.16 -1.15
C LEU A 11 -48.78 -9.91 0.07
N PRO A 12 -49.68 -10.86 0.40
CA PRO A 12 -50.60 -10.73 1.54
C PRO A 12 -49.90 -10.59 2.90
N LYS A 13 -50.59 -9.96 3.85
CA LYS A 13 -50.17 -9.88 5.26
C LYS A 13 -50.25 -11.28 5.88
N GLY A 14 -49.11 -11.96 5.99
CA GLY A 14 -49.01 -13.34 6.45
C GLY A 14 -47.85 -14.10 5.81
N VAL A 15 -47.29 -13.57 4.72
CA VAL A 15 -46.08 -14.13 4.09
C VAL A 15 -44.83 -13.76 4.90
N PRO A 16 -43.94 -14.72 5.21
CA PRO A 16 -42.69 -14.44 5.91
C PRO A 16 -41.81 -13.40 5.18
N PRO A 17 -41.05 -12.55 5.91
CA PRO A 17 -40.27 -11.46 5.32
C PRO A 17 -39.27 -11.91 4.24
N SER A 18 -38.60 -13.06 4.42
CA SER A 18 -37.63 -13.58 3.45
C SER A 18 -38.28 -13.91 2.10
N VAL A 19 -39.53 -14.39 2.10
CA VAL A 19 -40.28 -14.68 0.87
C VAL A 19 -40.74 -13.37 0.22
N PHE A 20 -41.26 -12.43 1.00
CA PHE A 20 -41.61 -11.10 0.50
C PHE A 20 -40.44 -10.41 -0.20
N ASN A 21 -39.25 -10.41 0.39
CA ASN A 21 -38.07 -9.76 -0.18
C ASN A 21 -37.65 -10.37 -1.53
N SER A 22 -37.71 -11.70 -1.67
CA SER A 22 -37.39 -12.37 -2.94
C SER A 22 -38.35 -11.98 -4.06
N PHE A 23 -39.66 -11.92 -3.78
CA PHE A 23 -40.67 -11.51 -4.78
C PHE A 23 -40.64 -10.01 -5.07
N ALA A 24 -40.39 -9.18 -4.06
CA ALA A 24 -40.23 -7.74 -4.23
C ALA A 24 -39.06 -7.39 -5.15
N ALA A 25 -38.01 -8.21 -5.16
CA ALA A 25 -36.84 -8.05 -6.03
C ALA A 25 -37.05 -8.49 -7.48
N LEU A 26 -38.10 -9.26 -7.79
CA LEU A 26 -38.27 -9.90 -9.10
C LEU A 26 -38.43 -8.87 -10.23
N ILE A 27 -39.32 -7.90 -10.06
CA ILE A 27 -39.57 -6.84 -11.06
C ILE A 27 -38.33 -5.93 -11.23
N PRO A 28 -37.70 -5.41 -10.15
CA PRO A 28 -36.44 -4.67 -10.27
C PRO A 28 -35.35 -5.44 -11.02
N SER A 29 -35.13 -6.71 -10.69
CA SER A 29 -34.11 -7.55 -11.33
C SER A 29 -34.44 -7.82 -12.80
N ALA A 30 -35.71 -8.09 -13.14
CA ALA A 30 -36.13 -8.29 -14.52
C ALA A 30 -35.90 -7.04 -15.39
N ILE A 31 -36.20 -5.84 -14.86
CA ILE A 31 -35.94 -4.58 -15.55
C ILE A 31 -34.44 -4.38 -15.77
N VAL A 32 -33.60 -4.63 -14.75
CA VAL A 32 -32.15 -4.53 -14.88
C VAL A 32 -31.63 -5.51 -15.93
N MET A 33 -32.05 -6.77 -15.89
CA MET A 33 -31.67 -7.77 -16.89
C MET A 33 -32.08 -7.35 -18.30
N LEU A 34 -33.31 -6.86 -18.49
CA LEU A 34 -33.78 -6.41 -19.79
C LEU A 34 -32.96 -5.22 -20.32
N ILE A 35 -32.64 -4.25 -19.48
CA ILE A 35 -31.81 -3.10 -19.85
C ILE A 35 -30.41 -3.57 -20.29
N PHE A 36 -29.74 -4.39 -19.48
CA PHE A 36 -28.40 -4.88 -19.82
C PHE A 36 -28.40 -5.85 -21.00
N PHE A 37 -29.49 -6.60 -21.22
CA PHE A 37 -29.67 -7.42 -22.41
C PHE A 37 -29.79 -6.57 -23.68
N ILE A 38 -30.57 -5.48 -23.64
CA ILE A 38 -30.65 -4.52 -24.74
C ILE A 38 -29.29 -3.88 -24.97
N ILE A 39 -28.59 -3.43 -23.92
CA ILE A 39 -27.23 -2.87 -24.05
C ILE A 39 -26.30 -3.88 -24.73
N ARG A 40 -26.33 -5.16 -24.33
CA ARG A 40 -25.53 -6.22 -24.94
C ARG A 40 -25.83 -6.38 -26.43
N ILE A 41 -27.11 -6.40 -26.83
CA ILE A 41 -27.51 -6.44 -28.25
C ILE A 41 -27.01 -5.20 -29.00
N LEU A 42 -27.13 -4.01 -28.40
CA LEU A 42 -26.65 -2.78 -29.03
C LEU A 42 -25.15 -2.82 -29.30
N PHE A 43 -24.36 -3.39 -28.40
CA PHE A 43 -22.92 -3.55 -28.60
C PHE A 43 -22.55 -4.51 -29.75
N GLU A 44 -23.38 -5.51 -30.06
CA GLU A 44 -23.15 -6.41 -31.22
C GLU A 44 -23.17 -5.64 -32.56
N PHE A 45 -23.83 -4.49 -32.61
CA PHE A 45 -23.85 -3.60 -33.79
C PHE A 45 -22.69 -2.59 -33.82
N THR A 46 -21.76 -2.66 -32.86
CA THR A 46 -20.59 -1.78 -32.80
C THR A 46 -19.31 -2.54 -33.14
N PRO A 47 -18.21 -1.86 -33.55
CA PRO A 47 -16.90 -2.50 -33.76
C PRO A 47 -16.29 -3.16 -32.51
N TYR A 48 -16.94 -3.00 -31.36
CA TYR A 48 -16.51 -3.56 -30.09
C TYR A 48 -17.19 -4.91 -29.79
N GLU A 49 -18.30 -5.24 -30.47
CA GLU A 49 -19.11 -6.46 -30.30
C GLU A 49 -19.77 -6.67 -28.93
N ASN A 50 -19.12 -6.28 -27.83
CA ASN A 50 -19.65 -6.35 -26.48
C ASN A 50 -19.14 -5.18 -25.61
N ALA A 51 -19.82 -4.96 -24.48
CA ALA A 51 -19.51 -3.86 -23.57
C ALA A 51 -18.11 -4.00 -22.92
N PHE A 52 -17.65 -5.23 -22.69
CA PHE A 52 -16.34 -5.48 -22.08
C PHE A 52 -15.22 -5.03 -23.02
N ASP A 53 -15.28 -5.42 -24.28
CA ASP A 53 -14.28 -5.04 -25.29
C ASP A 53 -14.32 -3.54 -25.60
N PHE A 54 -15.48 -2.90 -25.51
CA PHE A 54 -15.59 -1.45 -25.58
C PHE A 54 -14.82 -0.77 -24.46
N VAL A 55 -15.10 -1.15 -23.20
CA VAL A 55 -14.41 -0.61 -22.03
C VAL A 55 -12.91 -0.90 -22.12
N TYR A 56 -12.54 -2.12 -22.53
CA TYR A 56 -11.16 -2.50 -22.71
C TYR A 56 -10.46 -1.60 -23.75
N LYS A 57 -10.99 -1.48 -24.96
CA LYS A 57 -10.35 -0.73 -26.04
C LYS A 57 -10.34 0.79 -25.82
N VAL A 58 -11.41 1.35 -25.27
CA VAL A 58 -11.58 2.82 -25.17
C VAL A 58 -11.00 3.38 -23.88
N LEU A 59 -11.06 2.62 -22.79
CA LEU A 59 -10.59 3.08 -21.47
C LEU A 59 -9.35 2.30 -21.02
N GLN A 60 -9.43 0.97 -20.93
CA GLN A 60 -8.37 0.18 -20.31
C GLN A 60 -7.06 0.21 -21.11
N ALA A 61 -7.09 -0.02 -22.42
CA ALA A 61 -5.90 -0.12 -23.26
C ALA A 61 -5.09 1.20 -23.32
N PRO A 62 -5.70 2.38 -23.52
CA PRO A 62 -4.98 3.65 -23.42
C PRO A 62 -4.39 3.89 -22.02
N LEU A 63 -5.13 3.55 -20.96
CA LEU A 63 -4.63 3.66 -19.59
C LEU A 63 -3.45 2.71 -19.35
N MET A 64 -3.54 1.45 -19.77
CA MET A 64 -2.46 0.46 -19.67
C MET A 64 -1.22 0.87 -20.46
N ALA A 65 -1.38 1.44 -21.66
CA ALA A 65 -0.26 1.94 -22.46
C ALA A 65 0.53 3.05 -21.75
N VAL A 66 -0.14 3.83 -20.90
CA VAL A 66 0.53 4.81 -20.02
C VAL A 66 1.07 4.14 -18.75
N GLY A 67 0.33 3.15 -18.23
CA GLY A 67 0.61 2.43 -16.99
C GLY A 67 1.86 1.56 -16.99
N ASP A 68 2.18 0.89 -18.09
CA ASP A 68 3.38 0.06 -18.21
C ASP A 68 4.64 0.93 -18.44
N SER A 69 4.88 1.89 -17.54
CA SER A 69 6.00 2.82 -17.63
C SER A 69 6.51 3.26 -16.26
N LEU A 70 7.83 3.51 -16.17
CA LEU A 70 8.45 4.06 -14.97
C LEU A 70 7.83 5.39 -14.53
N GLY A 71 7.39 6.21 -15.50
CA GLY A 71 6.75 7.49 -15.21
C GLY A 71 5.42 7.30 -14.48
N ALA A 72 4.63 6.30 -14.87
CA ALA A 72 3.38 5.97 -14.19
C ALA A 72 3.62 5.49 -12.75
N GLU A 73 4.61 4.62 -12.53
CA GLU A 73 4.97 4.16 -11.19
C GLU A 73 5.49 5.28 -10.29
N ILE A 74 6.32 6.18 -10.82
CA ILE A 74 6.76 7.37 -10.06
C ILE A 74 5.57 8.23 -9.63
N ILE A 75 4.60 8.45 -10.52
CA ILE A 75 3.37 9.20 -10.18
C ILE A 75 2.54 8.43 -9.13
N TYR A 76 2.39 7.11 -9.29
CA TYR A 76 1.69 6.26 -8.32
C TYR A 76 2.30 6.38 -6.92
N VAL A 77 3.62 6.23 -6.79
CA VAL A 77 4.35 6.35 -5.53
C VAL A 77 4.20 7.74 -4.92
N LEU A 78 4.33 8.80 -5.73
CA LEU A 78 4.17 10.18 -5.27
C LEU A 78 2.76 10.44 -4.73
N LEU A 79 1.72 10.06 -5.48
CA LEU A 79 0.33 10.23 -5.06
C LEU A 79 0.02 9.44 -3.79
N SER A 80 0.45 8.17 -3.74
CA SER A 80 0.24 7.29 -2.59
C SER A 80 0.88 7.89 -1.33
N SER A 81 2.12 8.36 -1.44
CA SER A 81 2.82 8.99 -0.31
C SER A 81 2.21 10.34 0.10
N VAL A 82 1.66 11.12 -0.85
CA VAL A 82 0.95 12.37 -0.53
C VAL A 82 -0.35 12.09 0.24
N PHE A 83 -1.11 11.06 -0.11
CA PHE A 83 -2.28 10.69 0.70
C PHE A 83 -1.89 10.27 2.12
N TRP A 84 -0.82 9.48 2.25
CA TRP A 84 -0.27 9.12 3.57
C TRP A 84 0.20 10.32 4.37
N PHE A 85 0.75 11.35 3.72
CA PHE A 85 1.13 12.60 4.38
C PHE A 85 -0.08 13.29 5.03
N PHE A 86 -1.28 13.16 4.46
CA PHE A 86 -2.53 13.64 5.05
C PHE A 86 -3.23 12.62 5.97
N GLY A 87 -2.58 11.48 6.26
CA GLY A 87 -3.15 10.41 7.10
C GLY A 87 -4.21 9.55 6.42
N ILE A 88 -4.34 9.64 5.09
CA ILE A 88 -5.21 8.80 4.28
C ILE A 88 -4.39 7.61 3.76
N ASN A 89 -4.92 6.40 3.83
CA ASN A 89 -4.23 5.22 3.31
C ASN A 89 -4.02 5.37 1.79
N GLY A 90 -2.78 5.65 1.38
CA GLY A 90 -2.41 5.97 0.01
C GLY A 90 -2.80 4.89 -1.00
N PRO A 91 -2.32 3.64 -0.83
CA PRO A 91 -2.67 2.53 -1.72
C PRO A 91 -4.17 2.33 -1.84
N SER A 92 -4.95 2.50 -0.77
CA SER A 92 -6.41 2.33 -0.83
C SER A 92 -7.09 3.31 -1.80
N VAL A 93 -6.53 4.50 -1.97
CA VAL A 93 -7.05 5.51 -2.91
C VAL A 93 -6.44 5.31 -4.29
N THR A 94 -5.11 5.21 -4.39
CA THR A 94 -4.43 5.14 -5.70
C THR A 94 -4.74 3.83 -6.44
N ASN A 95 -4.88 2.71 -5.74
CA ASN A 95 -5.17 1.42 -6.36
C ASN A 95 -6.56 1.35 -7.01
N THR A 96 -7.48 2.27 -6.70
CA THR A 96 -8.77 2.35 -7.42
C THR A 96 -8.60 2.65 -8.91
N VAL A 97 -7.47 3.28 -9.27
CA VAL A 97 -7.10 3.63 -10.64
C VAL A 97 -6.03 2.67 -11.18
N TYR A 98 -4.99 2.41 -10.39
CA TYR A 98 -3.79 1.70 -10.87
C TYR A 98 -3.90 0.18 -10.83
N SER A 99 -4.60 -0.41 -9.84
CA SER A 99 -4.65 -1.87 -9.69
C SER A 99 -5.27 -2.60 -10.90
N PRO A 100 -6.36 -2.10 -11.54
CA PRO A 100 -6.86 -2.71 -12.77
C PRO A 100 -5.80 -2.80 -13.89
N MET A 101 -4.92 -1.80 -13.98
CA MET A 101 -3.85 -1.76 -14.96
C MET A 101 -2.76 -2.77 -14.62
N HIS A 102 -2.22 -2.72 -13.40
CA HIS A 102 -1.17 -3.63 -12.94
C HIS A 102 -1.61 -5.09 -12.97
N MET A 103 -2.87 -5.38 -12.61
CA MET A 103 -3.42 -6.73 -12.63
C MET A 103 -3.60 -7.25 -14.06
N SER A 104 -3.96 -6.39 -15.02
CA SER A 104 -4.01 -6.79 -16.43
C SER A 104 -2.62 -7.20 -16.93
N LEU A 105 -1.59 -6.42 -16.60
CA LEU A 105 -0.19 -6.72 -16.94
C LEU A 105 0.30 -8.02 -16.24
N SER A 106 -0.10 -8.24 -14.99
CA SER A 106 0.15 -9.51 -14.27
C SER A 106 -0.45 -10.71 -15.01
N VAL A 107 -1.67 -10.59 -15.54
CA VAL A 107 -2.34 -11.66 -16.29
C VAL A 107 -1.60 -11.97 -17.59
N GLU A 108 -1.08 -10.97 -18.29
CA GLU A 108 -0.26 -11.18 -19.49
C GLU A 108 1.06 -11.90 -19.16
N ASN A 109 1.73 -11.51 -18.07
CA ASN A 109 2.92 -12.21 -17.59
C ASN A 109 2.63 -13.65 -17.17
N VAL A 110 1.55 -13.92 -16.45
CA VAL A 110 1.23 -15.29 -16.01
C VAL A 110 0.92 -16.21 -17.19
N LYS A 111 0.26 -15.69 -18.23
CA LYS A 111 0.01 -16.44 -19.48
C LYS A 111 1.32 -16.78 -20.20
N ALA A 112 2.21 -15.80 -20.36
CA ALA A 112 3.53 -16.02 -20.95
C ALA A 112 4.35 -17.04 -20.12
N PHE A 113 4.32 -16.92 -18.80
CA PHE A 113 5.00 -17.83 -17.87
C PHE A 113 4.51 -19.27 -18.01
N GLN A 114 3.19 -19.48 -18.04
CA GLN A 114 2.58 -20.81 -18.22
C GLN A 114 2.93 -21.47 -19.56
N GLN A 115 3.21 -20.66 -20.58
CA GLN A 115 3.60 -21.12 -21.91
C GLN A 115 5.13 -21.26 -22.08
N GLY A 116 5.91 -20.93 -21.04
CA GLY A 116 7.37 -20.92 -21.12
C GLY A 116 7.95 -19.83 -22.03
N LEU A 117 7.19 -18.75 -22.27
CA LEU A 117 7.58 -17.62 -23.10
C LEU A 117 8.26 -16.53 -22.27
N SER A 118 8.93 -15.59 -22.95
CA SER A 118 9.48 -14.38 -22.32
C SER A 118 8.36 -13.53 -21.72
N LEU A 119 8.57 -13.06 -20.49
CA LEU A 119 7.60 -12.22 -19.77
C LEU A 119 7.58 -10.81 -20.36
N PRO A 120 6.40 -10.30 -20.80
CA PRO A 120 6.33 -9.03 -21.53
C PRO A 120 6.45 -7.77 -20.66
N HIS A 121 6.00 -7.77 -19.40
CA HIS A 121 5.84 -6.55 -18.62
C HIS A 121 6.71 -6.50 -17.36
N ILE A 122 7.20 -5.30 -17.03
CA ILE A 122 7.94 -5.03 -15.79
C ILE A 122 6.98 -4.65 -14.67
N TYR A 123 6.07 -3.69 -14.93
CA TYR A 123 5.27 -3.00 -13.93
C TYR A 123 3.95 -3.71 -13.61
N THR A 124 4.08 -4.97 -13.18
CA THR A 124 2.93 -5.78 -12.76
C THR A 124 2.51 -5.47 -11.33
N GLN A 125 1.38 -6.02 -10.88
CA GLN A 125 0.95 -5.88 -9.47
C GLN A 125 2.03 -6.43 -8.50
N GLN A 126 2.75 -7.48 -8.91
CA GLN A 126 3.82 -8.07 -8.11
C GLN A 126 5.07 -7.18 -8.05
N PHE A 127 5.34 -6.38 -9.09
CA PHE A 127 6.40 -5.38 -9.03
C PHE A 127 6.09 -4.34 -7.95
N VAL A 128 4.87 -3.79 -7.99
CA VAL A 128 4.40 -2.79 -7.03
C VAL A 128 4.46 -3.33 -5.60
N ASP A 129 3.82 -4.46 -5.35
CA ASP A 129 3.67 -4.98 -3.99
C ASP A 129 5.01 -5.47 -3.41
N MET A 130 5.90 -6.03 -4.24
CA MET A 130 7.08 -6.75 -3.76
C MET A 130 8.40 -6.00 -3.95
N PHE A 131 8.45 -4.92 -4.73
CA PHE A 131 9.71 -4.21 -5.04
C PHE A 131 9.68 -2.71 -4.80
N GLU A 132 8.51 -2.08 -4.65
CA GLU A 132 8.44 -0.63 -4.39
C GLU A 132 8.48 -0.32 -2.90
N THR A 133 7.60 -0.97 -2.13
CA THR A 133 7.42 -0.64 -0.71
C THR A 133 7.66 -1.83 0.20
N PHE A 134 8.50 -1.65 1.22
CA PHE A 134 8.77 -2.67 2.25
C PHE A 134 8.22 -2.26 3.61
N GLY A 135 7.34 -3.09 4.17
CA GLY A 135 6.68 -2.78 5.43
C GLY A 135 5.75 -1.59 5.35
N GLY A 136 4.96 -1.51 4.28
CA GLY A 136 3.89 -0.53 4.08
C GLY A 136 4.35 0.75 3.39
N GLY A 137 3.46 1.77 3.43
CA GLY A 137 3.73 3.08 2.86
C GLY A 137 5.07 3.66 3.31
N GLY A 138 5.81 4.27 2.39
CA GLY A 138 7.11 4.86 2.70
C GLY A 138 8.26 3.88 2.90
N SER A 139 8.05 2.58 2.65
CA SER A 139 9.04 1.54 2.95
C SER A 139 9.48 1.56 4.42
N THR A 140 8.51 1.70 5.32
CA THR A 140 8.76 1.91 6.75
C THR A 140 9.44 0.75 7.47
N LEU A 141 9.59 -0.44 6.86
CA LEU A 141 10.41 -1.50 7.46
C LEU A 141 11.85 -1.05 7.71
N SER A 142 12.44 -0.29 6.78
CA SER A 142 13.76 0.31 6.96
C SER A 142 13.80 1.24 8.17
N LEU A 143 12.76 2.07 8.34
CA LEU A 143 12.63 2.97 9.49
C LEU A 143 12.50 2.19 10.80
N VAL A 144 11.65 1.16 10.85
CA VAL A 144 11.43 0.34 12.04
C VAL A 144 12.71 -0.37 12.49
N ILE A 145 13.50 -0.88 11.55
CA ILE A 145 14.80 -1.48 11.85
C ILE A 145 15.70 -0.46 12.57
N LEU A 146 15.77 0.79 12.11
CA LEU A 146 16.55 1.84 12.77
C LEU A 146 15.99 2.23 14.14
N MET A 147 14.67 2.25 14.29
CA MET A 147 14.01 2.54 15.58
C MET A 147 14.42 1.53 16.65
N VAL A 148 14.55 0.25 16.28
CA VAL A 148 14.92 -0.82 17.23
C VAL A 148 16.43 -0.87 17.48
N THR A 149 17.26 -0.60 16.45
CA THR A 149 18.71 -0.85 16.49
C THR A 149 19.56 0.37 16.83
N VAL A 150 19.15 1.58 16.43
CA VAL A 150 19.97 2.81 16.50
C VAL A 150 19.42 3.85 17.47
N CYS A 151 18.10 3.91 17.62
CA CYS A 151 17.45 4.94 18.43
C CYS A 151 17.59 4.65 19.93
N LYS A 152 17.69 5.72 20.72
CA LYS A 152 17.88 5.64 22.17
C LYS A 152 16.66 6.09 22.96
N SER A 153 15.82 6.97 22.40
CA SER A 153 14.55 7.39 23.02
C SER A 153 13.69 6.18 23.34
N GLN A 154 13.15 6.15 24.56
CA GLN A 154 12.26 5.05 24.98
C GLN A 154 11.00 5.03 24.12
N ARG A 155 10.44 6.20 23.83
CA ARG A 155 9.27 6.35 22.95
C ARG A 155 9.49 5.71 21.58
N ILE A 156 10.57 6.06 20.89
CA ILE A 156 10.87 5.51 19.56
C ILE A 156 11.14 4.01 19.64
N LYS A 157 11.93 3.58 20.63
CA LYS A 157 12.35 2.17 20.74
C LYS A 157 11.18 1.24 21.06
N GLN A 158 10.27 1.66 21.94
CA GLN A 158 9.05 0.91 22.26
C GLN A 158 8.15 0.80 21.02
N LEU A 159 7.90 1.91 20.33
CA LEU A 159 7.10 1.91 19.11
C LEU A 159 7.71 1.02 18.02
N GLY A 160 9.03 1.06 17.84
CA GLY A 160 9.75 0.22 16.89
C GLY A 160 9.59 -1.27 17.19
N LYS A 161 9.68 -1.67 18.47
CA LYS A 161 9.47 -3.07 18.88
C LYS A 161 8.04 -3.55 18.60
N LEU A 162 7.04 -2.71 18.89
CA LEU A 162 5.62 -3.03 18.64
C LEU A 162 5.31 -3.14 17.14
N SER A 163 6.05 -2.38 16.32
CA SER A 163 5.77 -2.27 14.88
C SER A 163 6.63 -3.20 14.01
N LEU A 164 7.66 -3.84 14.57
CA LEU A 164 8.58 -4.70 13.79
C LEU A 164 7.86 -5.88 13.15
N VAL A 165 7.05 -6.62 13.91
CA VAL A 165 6.32 -7.77 13.37
C VAL A 165 5.29 -7.34 12.33
N PRO A 166 4.38 -6.37 12.60
CA PRO A 166 3.48 -5.84 11.57
C PRO A 166 4.23 -5.36 10.32
N GLY A 167 5.35 -4.66 10.50
CA GLY A 167 6.17 -4.13 9.41
C GLY A 167 6.78 -5.21 8.52
N ILE A 168 7.11 -6.39 9.05
CA ILE A 168 7.59 -7.51 8.20
C ILE A 168 6.50 -7.96 7.21
N PHE A 169 5.23 -7.83 7.59
CA PHE A 169 4.07 -8.21 6.79
C PHE A 169 3.40 -7.00 6.08
N GLY A 170 4.12 -5.89 5.92
CA GLY A 170 3.59 -4.74 5.17
C GLY A 170 2.67 -3.79 5.95
N ILE A 171 2.40 -4.06 7.23
CA ILE A 171 1.45 -3.30 8.06
C ILE A 171 2.21 -2.21 8.82
N ASN A 172 1.82 -0.95 8.67
CA ASN A 172 2.62 0.18 9.17
C ASN A 172 1.84 1.33 9.81
N GLU A 173 0.53 1.19 9.99
CA GLU A 173 -0.31 2.15 10.69
C GLU A 173 0.25 2.54 12.08
N PRO A 174 0.81 1.61 12.90
CA PRO A 174 1.45 1.99 14.15
C PRO A 174 2.59 3.01 13.97
N ILE A 175 3.31 2.96 12.84
CA ILE A 175 4.40 3.88 12.54
C ILE A 175 3.89 5.20 11.99
N ILE A 176 2.95 5.15 11.04
CA ILE A 176 2.34 6.34 10.45
C ILE A 176 1.71 7.25 11.51
N PHE A 177 0.99 6.64 12.46
CA PHE A 177 0.26 7.38 13.50
C PHE A 177 1.03 7.50 14.82
N GLY A 178 1.96 6.59 15.11
CA GLY A 178 2.76 6.62 16.34
C GLY A 178 4.00 7.51 16.25
N LEU A 179 4.55 7.70 15.05
CA LEU A 179 5.53 8.76 14.77
C LEU A 179 4.81 9.94 14.11
N PRO A 180 5.33 11.17 14.25
CA PRO A 180 4.83 12.32 13.53
C PRO A 180 5.28 12.23 12.06
N ILE A 181 4.74 11.27 11.30
CA ILE A 181 4.94 11.17 9.85
C ILE A 181 3.87 11.98 9.13
N VAL A 182 2.62 11.82 9.57
CA VAL A 182 1.48 12.61 9.10
C VAL A 182 1.75 14.10 9.34
N LEU A 183 1.59 14.90 8.28
CA LEU A 183 1.79 16.36 8.26
C LEU A 183 3.20 16.84 8.67
N ASN A 184 4.21 15.96 8.70
CA ASN A 184 5.58 16.33 9.03
C ASN A 184 6.42 16.56 7.76
N PRO A 185 6.78 17.81 7.43
CA PRO A 185 7.50 18.15 6.20
C PRO A 185 8.95 17.64 6.17
N ILE A 186 9.52 17.24 7.32
CA ILE A 186 10.87 16.66 7.40
C ILE A 186 10.79 15.16 7.13
N MET A 187 9.85 14.46 7.76
CA MET A 187 9.69 13.00 7.61
C MET A 187 9.11 12.60 6.26
N ILE A 188 8.36 13.49 5.59
CA ILE A 188 7.85 13.20 4.23
C ILE A 188 8.98 12.98 3.21
N ILE A 189 10.16 13.58 3.43
CA ILE A 189 11.30 13.51 2.50
C ILE A 189 11.79 12.06 2.34
N PRO A 190 12.23 11.35 3.40
CA PRO A 190 12.60 9.95 3.27
C PRO A 190 11.38 9.05 3.01
N PHE A 191 10.19 9.43 3.48
CA PHE A 191 8.95 8.69 3.23
C PHE A 191 8.58 8.62 1.75
N ILE A 192 8.85 9.66 0.98
CA ILE A 192 8.72 9.63 -0.48
C ILE A 192 10.00 9.06 -1.13
N GLY A 193 11.16 9.46 -0.63
CA GLY A 193 12.45 9.16 -1.24
C GLY A 193 12.79 7.67 -1.28
N VAL A 194 12.50 6.91 -0.22
CA VAL A 194 12.84 5.48 -0.16
C VAL A 194 12.00 4.66 -1.15
N PRO A 195 10.65 4.76 -1.19
CA PRO A 195 9.86 4.10 -2.23
C PRO A 195 10.29 4.49 -3.65
N LEU A 196 10.53 5.79 -3.93
CA LEU A 196 10.99 6.21 -5.26
C LEU A 196 12.34 5.59 -5.63
N MET A 197 13.28 5.56 -4.70
CA MET A 197 14.57 4.90 -4.89
C MET A 197 14.36 3.41 -5.19
N ASN A 198 13.51 2.72 -4.44
CA ASN A 198 13.19 1.32 -4.65
C ASN A 198 12.58 1.08 -6.05
N THR A 199 11.58 1.87 -6.44
CA THR A 199 10.94 1.80 -7.76
C THR A 199 11.98 1.99 -8.87
N ILE A 200 12.81 3.04 -8.80
CA ILE A 200 13.80 3.34 -9.84
C ILE A 200 14.87 2.23 -9.93
N LEU A 201 15.45 1.84 -8.79
CA LEU A 201 16.50 0.82 -8.76
C LEU A 201 15.98 -0.54 -9.21
N SER A 202 14.77 -0.92 -8.78
CA SER A 202 14.12 -2.15 -9.24
C SER A 202 13.87 -2.08 -10.75
N SER A 203 13.31 -0.99 -11.26
CA SER A 203 13.07 -0.81 -12.70
C SER A 203 14.34 -0.96 -13.53
N ILE A 204 15.45 -0.39 -13.08
CA ILE A 204 16.76 -0.55 -13.73
C ILE A 204 17.20 -2.02 -13.67
N ALA A 205 17.07 -2.67 -12.51
CA ALA A 205 17.47 -4.06 -12.33
C ALA A 205 16.69 -5.03 -13.23
N PHE A 206 15.38 -4.84 -13.37
CA PHE A 206 14.56 -5.60 -14.34
C PHE A 206 14.95 -5.25 -15.78
N LYS A 207 14.95 -3.96 -16.15
CA LYS A 207 15.17 -3.51 -17.54
C LYS A 207 16.54 -3.88 -18.11
N THR A 208 17.57 -3.98 -17.27
CA THR A 208 18.92 -4.41 -17.66
C THR A 208 19.09 -5.93 -17.73
N GLY A 209 18.08 -6.69 -17.33
CA GLY A 209 18.16 -8.16 -17.23
C GLY A 209 18.96 -8.66 -16.02
N PHE A 210 19.32 -7.78 -15.08
CA PHE A 210 19.96 -8.20 -13.82
C PHE A 210 19.01 -9.06 -12.98
N LEU A 211 17.72 -8.73 -12.97
CA LEU A 211 16.63 -9.53 -12.40
C LEU A 211 15.68 -10.02 -13.49
N PRO A 212 15.21 -11.29 -13.42
CA PRO A 212 14.12 -11.75 -14.26
C PRO A 212 12.81 -11.09 -13.85
N TYR A 213 11.93 -10.82 -14.81
CA TYR A 213 10.64 -10.17 -14.58
C TYR A 213 9.75 -11.00 -13.66
N THR A 214 8.75 -10.34 -13.08
CA THR A 214 7.79 -11.00 -12.21
C THR A 214 6.87 -11.93 -13.03
N ASN A 215 6.70 -13.16 -12.57
CA ASN A 215 6.00 -14.26 -13.26
C ASN A 215 4.47 -14.11 -13.33
N GLY A 216 3.89 -13.04 -12.76
CA GLY A 216 2.45 -12.79 -12.75
C GLY A 216 1.65 -13.60 -11.72
N VAL A 217 2.29 -14.49 -10.96
CA VAL A 217 1.61 -15.22 -9.87
C VAL A 217 1.28 -14.24 -8.76
N ASN A 218 -0.01 -14.11 -8.45
CA ASN A 218 -0.48 -13.16 -7.45
C ASN A 218 -0.20 -13.69 -6.04
N LEU A 219 0.68 -12.99 -5.32
CA LEU A 219 0.96 -13.22 -3.91
C LEU A 219 0.31 -12.12 -3.08
N PRO A 220 -0.15 -12.42 -1.85
CA PRO A 220 -0.57 -11.37 -0.93
C PRO A 220 0.54 -10.34 -0.73
N TRP A 221 0.19 -9.04 -0.75
CA TRP A 221 1.12 -7.94 -0.49
C TRP A 221 1.81 -8.04 0.89
N THR A 222 1.22 -8.80 1.81
CA THR A 222 1.78 -9.10 3.14
C THR A 222 2.91 -10.14 3.11
N THR A 223 3.31 -10.66 1.95
CA THR A 223 4.37 -11.66 1.84
C THR A 223 5.71 -11.07 2.29
N PRO A 224 6.38 -11.64 3.30
CA PRO A 224 7.60 -11.07 3.84
C PRO A 224 8.72 -10.89 2.80
N ILE A 225 9.44 -9.78 2.95
CA ILE A 225 10.62 -9.46 2.16
C ILE A 225 11.66 -10.60 2.20
N GLY A 226 12.37 -10.82 1.08
CA GLY A 226 13.33 -11.90 0.94
C GLY A 226 12.68 -13.22 0.49
N PHE A 227 11.46 -13.52 0.91
CA PHE A 227 10.71 -14.65 0.35
C PHE A 227 9.95 -14.23 -0.91
N SER A 228 9.30 -13.07 -0.85
CA SER A 228 8.51 -12.52 -1.95
C SER A 228 9.30 -12.44 -3.26
N GLY A 229 10.53 -11.91 -3.23
CA GLY A 229 11.35 -11.73 -4.42
C GLY A 229 11.62 -13.04 -5.17
N PHE A 230 11.94 -14.12 -4.45
CA PHE A 230 12.12 -15.44 -5.04
C PHE A 230 10.82 -15.99 -5.61
N LEU A 231 9.71 -15.89 -4.88
CA LEU A 231 8.43 -16.48 -5.29
C LEU A 231 7.87 -15.84 -6.57
N VAL A 232 8.03 -14.53 -6.74
CA VAL A 232 7.50 -13.82 -7.92
C VAL A 232 8.47 -13.82 -9.10
N THR A 233 9.76 -14.15 -8.93
CA THR A 233 10.73 -14.12 -10.05
C THR A 233 11.41 -15.46 -10.33
N GLY A 234 11.30 -16.44 -9.42
CA GLY A 234 12.07 -17.67 -9.42
C GLY A 234 13.57 -17.49 -9.12
N SER A 235 14.02 -16.29 -8.75
CA SER A 235 15.44 -15.95 -8.63
C SER A 235 15.83 -15.52 -7.22
N ILE A 236 16.81 -16.20 -6.64
CA ILE A 236 17.39 -15.83 -5.33
C ILE A 236 18.05 -14.45 -5.41
N LYS A 237 18.53 -14.03 -6.59
CA LYS A 237 19.09 -12.68 -6.78
C LYS A 237 18.07 -11.60 -6.47
N ALA A 238 16.80 -11.84 -6.77
CA ALA A 238 15.73 -10.89 -6.49
C ALA A 238 15.49 -10.73 -4.99
N SER A 239 15.51 -11.83 -4.23
CA SER A 239 15.45 -11.79 -2.76
C SER A 239 16.62 -11.03 -2.14
N ILE A 240 17.84 -11.28 -2.62
CA ILE A 240 19.03 -10.55 -2.14
C ILE A 240 18.91 -9.07 -2.48
N PHE A 241 18.43 -8.75 -3.68
CA PHE A 241 18.20 -7.37 -4.11
C PHE A 241 17.20 -6.63 -3.21
N GLN A 242 16.10 -7.27 -2.82
CA GLN A 242 15.16 -6.69 -1.85
C GLN A 242 15.84 -6.33 -0.52
N LEU A 243 16.71 -7.21 0.00
CA LEU A 243 17.47 -6.94 1.23
C LEU A 243 18.48 -5.78 1.05
N ILE A 244 19.06 -5.64 -0.13
CA ILE A 244 19.91 -4.48 -0.47
C ILE A 244 19.08 -3.19 -0.47
N LEU A 245 17.91 -3.18 -1.11
CA LEU A 245 17.02 -2.03 -1.09
C LEU A 245 16.58 -1.65 0.33
N LEU A 246 16.27 -2.65 1.16
CA LEU A 246 15.95 -2.44 2.57
C LEU A 246 17.10 -1.75 3.32
N ALA A 247 18.34 -2.20 3.10
CA ALA A 247 19.53 -1.60 3.70
C ALA A 247 19.78 -0.16 3.19
N LEU A 248 19.60 0.10 1.89
CA LEU A 248 19.67 1.44 1.33
C LEU A 248 18.59 2.36 1.93
N GLY A 249 17.38 1.84 2.12
CA GLY A 249 16.30 2.56 2.80
C GLY A 249 16.69 2.94 4.23
N CYS A 250 17.39 2.07 4.96
CA CYS A 250 17.93 2.40 6.28
C CYS A 250 18.93 3.57 6.20
N LEU A 251 19.81 3.60 5.20
CA LEU A 251 20.77 4.70 5.04
C LEU A 251 20.06 6.03 4.77
N VAL A 252 19.00 6.02 3.95
CA VAL A 252 18.21 7.22 3.64
C VAL A 252 17.42 7.72 4.86
N TYR A 253 16.79 6.82 5.63
CA TYR A 253 16.04 7.20 6.84
C TYR A 253 16.92 7.64 8.01
N TYR A 254 18.17 7.15 8.09
CA TYR A 254 19.07 7.36 9.21
C TYR A 254 19.21 8.82 9.70
N PRO A 255 19.54 9.82 8.86
CA PRO A 255 19.69 11.19 9.34
C PRO A 255 18.41 11.80 9.91
N PHE A 256 17.25 11.43 9.34
CA PHE A 256 15.94 11.96 9.75
C PHE A 256 15.52 11.38 11.10
N ILE A 257 15.57 10.05 11.24
CA ILE A 257 15.18 9.39 12.48
C ILE A 257 16.15 9.74 13.62
N LYS A 258 17.43 9.95 13.33
CA LYS A 258 18.41 10.36 14.35
C LYS A 258 18.13 11.76 14.89
N THR A 259 17.67 12.66 14.04
CA THR A 259 17.26 14.02 14.45
C THR A 259 16.01 13.96 15.33
N LEU A 260 15.02 13.15 14.94
CA LEU A 260 13.81 12.94 15.74
C LEU A 260 14.10 12.29 17.10
N ASP A 261 14.94 11.24 17.10
CA ASP A 261 15.43 10.56 18.32
C ASP A 261 16.12 11.53 19.28
N LYS A 262 16.96 12.43 18.77
CA LYS A 262 17.63 13.45 19.58
C LYS A 262 16.65 14.42 20.22
N ASN A 263 15.56 14.78 19.53
CA ASN A 263 14.56 15.68 20.08
C ASN A 263 13.77 15.00 21.21
N TYR A 264 13.27 13.78 21.00
CA TYR A 264 12.57 13.06 22.05
C TYR A 264 13.45 12.72 23.25
N LEU A 265 14.74 12.44 23.05
CA LEU A 265 15.67 12.26 24.18
C LEU A 265 15.81 13.52 25.03
N LYS A 266 15.81 14.71 24.42
CA LYS A 266 15.84 15.96 25.18
C LYS A 266 14.56 16.14 25.98
N ASP A 267 13.41 15.86 25.36
CA ASP A 267 12.11 15.96 26.01
C ASP A 267 12.04 15.00 27.21
N GLU A 268 12.36 13.71 27.00
CA GLU A 268 12.43 12.66 28.02
C GLU A 268 13.41 13.02 29.17
N SER A 269 14.53 13.69 28.87
CA SER A 269 15.49 14.09 29.91
C SER A 269 14.98 15.28 30.72
N SER A 270 14.30 16.23 30.07
CA SER A 270 13.76 17.42 30.72
C SER A 270 12.57 17.13 31.64
N GLU A 271 11.79 16.09 31.32
CA GLU A 271 10.71 15.60 32.18
C GLU A 271 11.28 14.95 33.45
N ASN A 272 12.27 14.06 33.32
CA ASN A 272 12.92 13.43 34.48
C ASN A 272 13.56 14.45 35.44
N THR A 273 14.18 15.53 34.93
CA THR A 273 14.75 16.57 35.79
C THR A 273 13.69 17.39 36.52
N LYS A 274 12.49 17.55 35.94
CA LYS A 274 11.38 18.23 36.60
C LYS A 274 10.79 17.37 37.72
N ASP A 275 10.54 16.09 37.46
CA ASP A 275 10.07 15.15 38.47
C ASP A 275 11.08 15.04 39.64
N GLU A 276 12.38 14.95 39.37
CA GLU A 276 13.42 14.98 40.41
C GLU A 276 13.45 16.31 41.19
N SER A 277 13.11 17.45 40.57
CA SER A 277 13.08 18.75 41.25
C SER A 277 11.79 19.00 42.06
N GLU A 278 10.68 18.37 41.69
CA GLU A 278 9.42 18.42 42.42
C GLU A 278 9.41 17.43 43.61
N ASP A 279 10.17 16.33 43.52
CA ASP A 279 10.37 15.37 44.62
C ASP A 279 11.37 15.85 45.70
N ILE A 280 12.14 16.92 45.45
CA ILE A 280 12.87 17.65 46.52
C ILE A 280 11.84 18.51 47.26
N SER A 281 11.04 17.86 48.10
CA SER A 281 10.11 18.58 48.98
C SER A 281 10.91 19.41 50.00
N PHE A 282 10.46 20.64 50.23
CA PHE A 282 11.04 21.57 51.22
C PHE A 282 10.96 21.06 52.68
N ASP A 283 10.38 19.88 52.93
CA ASP A 283 10.29 19.28 54.26
C ASP A 283 11.62 18.64 54.72
N ASP A 284 12.57 18.38 53.80
CA ASP A 284 13.90 17.84 54.13
C ASP A 284 14.96 18.93 54.44
N ILE A 285 14.58 20.21 54.41
CA ILE A 285 15.45 21.31 54.88
C ILE A 285 15.12 21.57 56.36
N SER A 286 15.69 20.78 57.26
CA SER A 286 15.64 21.09 58.70
C SER A 286 16.44 22.36 58.99
N ILE A 287 15.81 23.33 59.65
CA ILE A 287 16.40 24.60 60.12
C ILE A 287 17.49 24.38 61.19
N ASP A 288 17.73 23.14 61.62
CA ASP A 288 18.70 22.82 62.68
C ASP A 288 20.18 22.92 62.26
N ASP A 289 20.49 23.13 60.97
CA ASP A 289 21.86 23.28 60.44
C ASP A 289 22.22 24.74 60.03
N LEU A 290 21.46 25.74 60.48
CA LEU A 290 21.75 27.19 60.33
C LEU A 290 22.11 27.85 61.67
#